data_AF-A0A7R9WUZ9-F1
#
_entry.id   AF-A0A7R9WUZ9-F1
#
_cell.length_a   1.000
_cell.length_b   1.000
_cell.length_c   1.000
_cell.angle_alpha   90.00
_cell.angle_beta   90.00
_cell.angle_gamma   90.00
#
_symmetry.space_group_name_H-M   'P 1'
#
loop_
_entity.id
_entity.type
_entity.pdbx_description
1 polymer ?
#
loop_
_entity_poly.entity_id
_entity_poly.type
_entity_poly.pdbx_seq_one_letter_code
_entity_poly.pdbx_strand_id
1 'polypeptide(L)'
;MPTLKTTGILACSLGTLCGMPRRVDAFCMQRHRLQSNALRCAKYSDEFLQRVEEKLVWEKLEESTQKPVLDLSKHRGFLASDNSDSNDDYDDDYDDIPTIVWDQTKSELEHLGIHMKDEAVQQECPQLYRLDTAMVLDTAQYLLSQNYSATSITPKLLSFHASDVEYGLEFLKTMMMNPNVSMSTLPAALLLSGIEGGIQERAVQSALSSASDATSQANQRIVGDIQSTIRQRKKFLGKKMP
;
A
#
# COMPACT_ATOMS: atom_id res chain seq x y z
N MET A 1 16.43 -58.41 7.04
CA MET A 1 16.99 -58.71 8.39
C MET A 1 16.39 -57.72 9.38
N PRO A 2 15.55 -58.15 10.33
CA PRO A 2 15.11 -57.30 11.43
C PRO A 2 15.65 -57.81 12.77
N THR A 3 16.30 -56.95 13.56
CA THR A 3 16.50 -57.18 14.99
C THR A 3 16.37 -55.87 15.77
N LEU A 4 15.33 -55.86 16.59
CA LEU A 4 15.08 -55.13 17.84
C LEU A 4 16.30 -54.52 18.54
N LYS A 5 16.10 -53.37 19.18
CA LYS A 5 16.39 -53.20 20.62
C LYS A 5 15.62 -52.04 21.26
N THR A 6 15.16 -52.33 22.47
CA THR A 6 14.22 -51.60 23.33
C THR A 6 14.97 -51.01 24.53
N THR A 7 14.35 -50.00 25.14
CA THR A 7 14.38 -49.56 26.56
C THR A 7 15.60 -48.83 27.15
N GLY A 8 15.29 -47.74 27.86
CA GLY A 8 16.13 -47.12 28.89
C GLY A 8 15.47 -45.89 29.51
N ILE A 9 14.50 -46.10 30.41
CA ILE A 9 13.91 -45.09 31.30
C ILE A 9 14.91 -44.79 32.43
N LEU A 10 15.08 -43.52 32.82
CA LEU A 10 15.49 -43.14 34.18
C LEU A 10 14.95 -41.75 34.52
N ALA A 11 14.02 -41.73 35.48
CA ALA A 11 13.59 -40.55 36.20
C ALA A 11 14.59 -40.24 37.33
N CYS A 12 14.81 -38.95 37.60
CA CYS A 12 15.28 -38.49 38.91
C CYS A 12 14.62 -37.14 39.23
N SER A 13 14.08 -37.10 40.44
CA SER A 13 13.26 -36.07 41.09
C SER A 13 14.07 -35.16 42.01
N LEU A 14 13.44 -34.04 42.43
CA LEU A 14 13.78 -33.11 43.54
C LEU A 14 14.94 -32.14 43.22
N GLY A 15 14.89 -30.83 43.46
CA GLY A 15 14.00 -29.95 44.21
C GLY A 15 14.84 -28.78 44.76
N THR A 16 14.20 -27.62 44.99
CA THR A 16 14.64 -26.51 45.89
C THR A 16 15.35 -25.29 45.28
N LEU A 17 14.55 -24.23 45.11
CA LEU A 17 14.68 -22.83 45.56
C LEU A 17 16.03 -22.07 45.55
N CYS A 18 15.87 -20.78 45.19
CA CYS A 18 16.65 -19.59 45.52
C CYS A 18 17.92 -19.29 44.71
N GLY A 19 17.80 -18.28 43.85
CA GLY A 19 18.93 -17.49 43.37
C GLY A 19 18.56 -16.66 42.16
N MET A 20 18.06 -15.44 42.36
CA MET A 20 18.02 -14.44 41.29
C MET A 20 19.45 -14.03 40.92
N PRO A 21 19.87 -14.12 39.65
CA PRO A 21 20.94 -13.28 39.16
C PRO A 21 20.34 -12.01 38.57
N ARG A 22 20.73 -10.88 39.16
CA ARG A 22 20.56 -9.54 38.62
C ARG A 22 21.27 -9.46 37.25
N ARG A 23 20.48 -9.16 36.21
CA ARG A 23 20.68 -8.00 35.33
C ARG A 23 22.11 -7.77 34.78
N VAL A 24 22.66 -8.71 34.00
CA VAL A 24 23.77 -8.41 33.07
C VAL A 24 23.72 -9.33 31.84
N ASP A 25 22.73 -9.20 30.96
CA ASP A 25 22.76 -9.90 29.65
C ASP A 25 22.04 -9.16 28.51
N ALA A 26 21.73 -7.86 28.68
CA ALA A 26 21.14 -7.07 27.58
C ALA A 26 22.20 -6.59 26.57
N PHE A 27 23.46 -6.48 26.97
CA PHE A 27 24.51 -5.89 26.13
C PHE A 27 25.12 -6.87 25.10
N CYS A 28 25.02 -8.18 25.32
CA CYS A 28 25.62 -9.18 24.42
C CYS A 28 24.67 -9.58 23.27
N MET A 29 23.35 -9.51 23.48
CA MET A 29 22.35 -9.72 22.43
C MET A 29 22.32 -8.56 21.41
N GLN A 30 22.57 -7.33 21.87
CA GLN A 30 22.54 -6.15 21.00
C GLN A 30 23.71 -6.09 20.01
N ARG A 31 24.87 -6.64 20.39
CA ARG A 31 26.06 -6.65 19.52
C ARG A 31 26.00 -7.74 18.43
N HIS A 32 25.33 -8.86 18.71
CA HIS A 32 25.04 -9.89 17.70
C HIS A 32 23.95 -9.44 16.70
N ARG A 33 22.95 -8.66 17.14
CA ARG A 33 21.93 -8.07 16.25
C ARG A 33 22.52 -7.05 15.27
N LEU A 34 23.40 -6.15 15.75
CA LEU A 34 24.06 -5.16 14.88
C LEU A 34 25.02 -5.79 13.85
N GLN A 35 25.71 -6.88 14.20
CA GLN A 35 26.59 -7.57 13.24
C GLN A 35 25.81 -8.38 12.20
N SER A 36 24.63 -8.91 12.55
CA SER A 36 23.76 -9.65 11.64
C SER A 36 23.12 -8.73 10.59
N ASN A 37 22.73 -7.51 10.99
CA ASN A 37 22.14 -6.50 10.10
C ASN A 37 23.19 -5.88 9.18
N ALA A 38 24.39 -5.59 9.69
CA ALA A 38 25.51 -5.06 8.88
C ALA A 38 26.01 -6.06 7.81
N LEU A 39 25.90 -7.37 8.05
CA LEU A 39 26.28 -8.41 7.08
C LEU A 39 25.17 -8.72 6.06
N ARG A 40 23.91 -8.35 6.32
CA ARG A 40 22.78 -8.58 5.38
C ARG A 40 22.49 -7.37 4.49
N CYS A 41 22.73 -6.15 4.97
CA CYS A 41 22.80 -4.95 4.11
C CYS A 41 23.98 -5.01 3.11
N ALA A 42 24.94 -5.93 3.28
CA ALA A 42 26.09 -6.07 2.38
C ALA A 42 25.78 -6.71 1.02
N LYS A 43 24.56 -7.23 0.78
CA LYS A 43 24.19 -7.86 -0.51
C LYS A 43 23.66 -6.88 -1.55
N TYR A 44 23.15 -5.72 -1.15
CA TYR A 44 22.52 -4.77 -2.04
C TYR A 44 23.19 -3.40 -1.87
N SER A 45 23.38 -2.70 -2.98
CA SER A 45 23.91 -1.34 -2.93
C SER A 45 22.90 -0.38 -2.29
N ASP A 46 23.38 0.67 -1.63
CA ASP A 46 22.50 1.73 -1.10
C ASP A 46 21.66 2.37 -2.22
N GLU A 47 22.19 2.43 -3.45
CA GLU A 47 21.45 2.86 -4.64
C GLU A 47 20.25 1.96 -4.97
N PHE A 48 20.35 0.65 -4.73
CA PHE A 48 19.25 -0.28 -4.94
C PHE A 48 18.15 -0.05 -3.91
N LEU A 49 18.52 0.06 -2.62
CA LEU A 49 17.56 0.32 -1.55
C LEU A 49 16.80 1.63 -1.78
N GLN A 50 17.50 2.69 -2.23
CA GLN A 50 16.86 3.95 -2.59
C GLN A 50 15.83 3.79 -3.71
N ARG A 51 16.07 2.93 -4.71
CA ARG A 51 15.11 2.66 -5.79
C ARG A 51 13.94 1.78 -5.35
N VAL A 52 14.13 0.88 -4.38
CA VAL A 52 13.04 0.09 -3.79
C VAL A 52 12.07 1.02 -3.06
N GLU A 53 12.59 2.02 -2.36
CA GLU A 53 11.81 3.03 -1.62
C GLU A 53 11.12 4.06 -2.54
N GLU A 54 11.45 4.11 -3.83
CA GLU A 54 10.76 4.99 -4.76
C GLU A 54 9.27 4.64 -4.86
N LYS A 55 8.43 5.68 -4.73
CA LYS A 55 6.98 5.54 -4.80
C LYS A 55 6.52 5.18 -6.21
N LEU A 56 5.61 4.22 -6.28
CA LEU A 56 4.94 3.80 -7.51
C LEU A 56 3.96 4.89 -7.99
N VAL A 57 3.50 4.75 -9.24
CA VAL A 57 2.61 5.73 -9.87
C VAL A 57 1.30 5.88 -9.11
N TRP A 58 0.70 4.75 -8.71
CA TRP A 58 -0.56 4.73 -7.97
C TRP A 58 -0.41 5.32 -6.55
N GLU A 59 0.71 5.08 -5.87
CA GLU A 59 0.98 5.65 -4.55
C GLU A 59 1.14 7.17 -4.57
N LYS A 60 1.89 7.68 -5.55
CA LYS A 60 2.04 9.14 -5.73
C LYS A 60 0.68 9.80 -5.92
N LEU A 61 -0.22 9.10 -6.61
CA LEU A 61 -1.57 9.57 -6.85
C LEU A 61 -2.42 9.51 -5.58
N GLU A 62 -2.39 8.42 -4.83
CA GLU A 62 -3.09 8.31 -3.54
C GLU A 62 -2.64 9.40 -2.56
N GLU A 63 -1.34 9.66 -2.45
CA GLU A 63 -0.83 10.75 -1.61
C GLU A 63 -1.30 12.13 -2.08
N SER A 64 -1.46 12.33 -3.38
CA SER A 64 -1.97 13.58 -3.93
C SER A 64 -3.47 13.77 -3.67
N THR A 65 -4.24 12.69 -3.65
CA THR A 65 -5.70 12.71 -3.42
C THR A 65 -6.05 12.78 -1.93
N GLN A 66 -5.25 12.17 -1.06
CA GLN A 66 -5.42 12.23 0.39
C GLN A 66 -5.04 13.61 0.98
N LYS A 67 -4.22 14.40 0.28
CA LYS A 67 -3.93 15.77 0.70
C LYS A 67 -5.16 16.64 0.43
N PRO A 68 -5.82 17.18 1.47
CA PRO A 68 -6.96 18.06 1.25
C PRO A 68 -6.51 19.28 0.44
N VAL A 69 -7.11 19.47 -0.75
CA VAL A 69 -6.85 20.61 -1.65
C VAL A 69 -7.14 21.95 -0.95
N LEU A 70 -8.01 21.94 0.06
CA LEU A 70 -8.35 23.07 0.90
C LEU A 70 -8.29 22.67 2.37
N ASP A 71 -7.24 23.11 3.06
CA ASP A 71 -7.13 23.00 4.51
C ASP A 71 -8.06 24.03 5.19
N LEU A 72 -9.36 23.71 5.23
CA LEU A 72 -10.39 24.54 5.87
C LEU A 72 -10.32 24.51 7.40
N SER A 73 -9.43 23.70 7.98
CA SER A 73 -9.21 23.64 9.44
C SER A 73 -8.69 24.99 9.99
N LYS A 74 -8.02 25.79 9.16
CA LYS A 74 -7.51 27.13 9.54
C LYS A 74 -8.60 28.20 9.69
N HIS A 75 -9.87 27.85 9.43
CA HIS A 75 -11.02 28.74 9.64
C HIS A 75 -11.99 28.26 10.72
N ARG A 76 -11.64 27.21 11.48
CA ARG A 76 -12.31 26.91 12.74
C ARG A 76 -11.53 27.60 13.85
N GLY A 77 -12.14 28.65 14.41
CA GLY A 77 -11.50 29.56 15.34
C GLY A 77 -10.79 28.89 16.51
N PHE A 78 -9.73 29.55 16.96
CA PHE A 78 -9.58 30.02 18.34
C PHE A 78 -10.57 29.35 19.33
N LEU A 79 -10.03 28.55 20.26
CA LEU A 79 -10.70 27.75 21.30
C LEU A 79 -10.82 26.24 21.02
N ALA A 80 -9.68 25.56 20.91
CA ALA A 80 -9.53 24.20 21.41
C ALA A 80 -8.05 24.00 21.80
N SER A 81 -7.74 24.35 23.05
CA SER A 81 -6.61 23.78 23.76
C SER A 81 -7.05 22.38 24.16
N ASP A 82 -6.45 21.34 23.60
CA ASP A 82 -6.16 20.17 24.40
C ASP A 82 -5.04 19.34 23.80
N ASN A 83 -4.08 19.05 24.67
CA ASN A 83 -2.97 18.15 24.46
C ASN A 83 -3.50 16.74 24.18
N SER A 84 -2.97 16.09 23.15
CA SER A 84 -2.80 14.64 23.19
C SER A 84 -1.38 14.33 22.73
N ASP A 85 -0.49 14.28 23.72
CA ASP A 85 0.84 13.72 23.62
C ASP A 85 0.67 12.19 23.59
N SER A 86 0.43 11.65 22.40
CA SER A 86 0.36 10.20 22.18
C SER A 86 1.78 9.71 21.91
N ASN A 87 2.51 9.45 23.00
CA ASN A 87 3.67 8.56 22.98
C ASN A 87 3.17 7.14 22.75
N ASP A 88 2.94 6.80 21.49
CA ASP A 88 2.78 5.42 21.07
C ASP A 88 4.17 4.83 20.85
N ASP A 89 4.70 4.26 21.94
CA ASP A 89 5.89 3.41 22.01
C ASP A 89 5.54 2.07 21.33
N TYR A 90 5.39 2.10 20.00
CA TYR A 90 5.36 0.89 19.19
C TYR A 90 6.80 0.41 19.03
N ASP A 91 7.10 -0.64 19.78
CA ASP A 91 8.22 -1.56 19.57
C ASP A 91 7.97 -2.26 18.21
N ASP A 92 8.23 -1.54 17.13
CA ASP A 92 8.00 -2.00 15.76
C ASP A 92 9.17 -2.92 15.37
N ASP A 93 9.06 -4.17 15.81
CA ASP A 93 9.96 -5.30 15.52
C ASP A 93 9.82 -5.76 14.03
N TYR A 94 9.77 -4.80 13.09
CA TYR A 94 9.60 -5.00 11.65
C TYR A 94 10.89 -4.78 10.84
N ASP A 95 12.06 -4.89 11.49
CA ASP A 95 13.36 -4.84 10.80
C ASP A 95 13.69 -6.12 10.00
N ASP A 96 12.81 -7.14 10.05
CA ASP A 96 13.06 -8.41 9.38
C ASP A 96 12.44 -8.51 7.95
N ILE A 97 13.24 -8.02 7.00
CA ILE A 97 13.61 -8.68 5.73
C ILE A 97 12.64 -8.53 4.51
N PRO A 98 12.86 -7.49 3.67
CA PRO A 98 12.27 -7.39 2.32
C PRO A 98 12.59 -8.58 1.38
N THR A 99 13.63 -9.36 1.69
CA THR A 99 14.11 -10.46 0.84
C THR A 99 13.36 -11.79 1.04
N ILE A 100 12.85 -12.11 2.23
CA ILE A 100 12.10 -13.36 2.47
C ILE A 100 10.75 -13.30 1.76
N VAL A 101 10.12 -12.13 1.77
CA VAL A 101 8.84 -11.87 1.11
C VAL A 101 8.97 -12.07 -0.40
N TRP A 102 10.06 -11.58 -1.01
CA TRP A 102 10.29 -11.76 -2.45
C TRP A 102 10.54 -13.22 -2.84
N ASP A 103 11.37 -13.95 -2.07
CA ASP A 103 11.66 -15.37 -2.38
C ASP A 103 10.38 -16.22 -2.33
N GLN A 104 9.49 -15.95 -1.37
CA GLN A 104 8.17 -16.59 -1.32
C GLN A 104 7.30 -16.20 -2.53
N THR A 105 7.20 -14.90 -2.81
CA THR A 105 6.42 -14.38 -3.95
C THR A 105 6.89 -14.99 -5.27
N LYS A 106 8.20 -15.10 -5.45
CA LYS A 106 8.82 -15.72 -6.63
C LYS A 106 8.47 -17.20 -6.75
N SER A 107 8.55 -17.96 -5.66
CA SER A 107 8.16 -19.38 -5.67
C SER A 107 6.69 -19.54 -6.06
N GLU A 108 5.81 -18.68 -5.57
CA GLU A 108 4.38 -18.73 -5.89
C GLU A 108 4.08 -18.29 -7.33
N LEU A 109 4.80 -17.29 -7.87
CA LEU A 109 4.73 -16.91 -9.28
C LEU A 109 5.23 -18.02 -10.20
N GLU A 110 6.28 -18.75 -9.81
CA GLU A 110 6.77 -19.91 -10.55
C GLU A 110 5.73 -21.04 -10.57
N HIS A 111 4.97 -21.24 -9.49
CA HIS A 111 3.83 -22.18 -9.47
C HIS A 111 2.71 -21.79 -10.44
N LEU A 112 2.52 -20.49 -10.69
CA LEU A 112 1.59 -19.97 -11.70
C LEU A 112 2.16 -20.02 -13.13
N GLY A 113 3.40 -20.51 -13.32
CA GLY A 113 4.08 -20.60 -14.61
C GLY A 113 4.73 -19.29 -15.06
N ILE A 114 4.89 -18.32 -14.16
CA ILE A 114 5.50 -17.02 -14.43
C ILE A 114 6.96 -17.09 -13.95
N HIS A 115 7.90 -17.22 -14.89
CA HIS A 115 9.32 -17.28 -14.58
C HIS A 115 9.95 -15.89 -14.68
N MET A 116 10.34 -15.32 -13.54
CA MET A 116 11.05 -14.04 -13.48
C MET A 116 12.51 -14.20 -13.06
N LYS A 117 13.41 -13.52 -13.77
CA LYS A 117 14.82 -13.43 -13.40
C LYS A 117 15.01 -12.27 -12.43
N ASP A 118 15.73 -12.50 -11.33
CA ASP A 118 15.95 -11.47 -10.30
C ASP A 118 16.64 -10.22 -10.88
N GLU A 119 17.56 -10.41 -11.83
CA GLU A 119 18.22 -9.30 -12.55
C GLU A 119 17.23 -8.40 -13.28
N ALA A 120 16.20 -8.97 -13.91
CA ALA A 120 15.18 -8.21 -14.64
C ALA A 120 14.30 -7.42 -13.67
N VAL A 121 13.95 -8.01 -12.52
CA VAL A 121 13.15 -7.33 -11.50
C VAL A 121 13.94 -6.18 -10.87
N GLN A 122 15.21 -6.39 -10.52
CA GLN A 122 16.07 -5.35 -9.94
C GLN A 122 16.29 -4.17 -10.89
N GLN A 123 16.36 -4.42 -12.21
CA GLN A 123 16.54 -3.37 -13.21
C GLN A 123 15.24 -2.66 -13.56
N GLU A 124 14.14 -3.38 -13.74
CA GLU A 124 12.90 -2.81 -14.28
C GLU A 124 11.92 -2.32 -13.20
N CYS A 125 11.81 -3.03 -12.08
CA CYS A 125 10.87 -2.70 -11.00
C CYS A 125 11.35 -3.23 -9.65
N PRO A 126 12.36 -2.60 -9.03
CA PRO A 126 12.86 -2.99 -7.70
C PRO A 126 11.80 -2.80 -6.60
N GLN A 127 10.77 -1.98 -6.85
CA GLN A 127 9.67 -1.77 -5.90
C GLN A 127 8.88 -3.05 -5.60
N LEU A 128 8.94 -4.08 -6.44
CA LEU A 128 8.27 -5.36 -6.16
C LEU A 128 8.74 -6.02 -4.86
N TYR A 129 9.98 -5.75 -4.41
CA TYR A 129 10.53 -6.31 -3.18
C TYR A 129 9.85 -5.78 -1.90
N ARG A 130 9.10 -4.69 -1.96
CA ARG A 130 8.34 -4.15 -0.81
C ARG A 130 6.84 -4.43 -0.88
N LEU A 131 6.34 -4.92 -2.01
CA LEU A 131 4.92 -5.17 -2.20
C LEU A 131 4.52 -6.46 -1.48
N ASP A 132 3.28 -6.48 -0.99
CA ASP A 132 2.71 -7.66 -0.36
C ASP A 132 2.55 -8.79 -1.39
N THR A 133 2.95 -9.99 -1.00
CA THR A 133 2.85 -11.20 -1.83
C THR A 133 1.42 -11.41 -2.31
N ALA A 134 0.43 -11.19 -1.44
CA ALA A 134 -0.97 -11.38 -1.79
C ALA A 134 -1.42 -10.47 -2.94
N MET A 135 -0.98 -9.20 -2.94
CA MET A 135 -1.29 -8.23 -3.99
C MET A 135 -0.69 -8.67 -5.33
N VAL A 136 0.59 -9.04 -5.34
CA VAL A 136 1.30 -9.45 -6.55
C VAL A 136 0.66 -10.68 -7.17
N LEU A 137 0.28 -11.65 -6.34
CA LEU A 137 -0.41 -12.86 -6.80
C LEU A 137 -1.81 -12.58 -7.34
N ASP A 138 -2.58 -11.71 -6.68
CA ASP A 138 -3.92 -11.36 -7.15
C ASP A 138 -3.87 -10.75 -8.56
N THR A 139 -2.93 -9.82 -8.78
CA THR A 139 -2.69 -9.24 -10.11
C THR A 139 -2.24 -10.30 -11.13
N ALA A 140 -1.34 -11.20 -10.75
CA ALA A 140 -0.89 -12.28 -11.63
C ALA A 140 -2.04 -13.23 -12.02
N GLN A 141 -2.86 -13.64 -11.05
CA GLN A 141 -4.01 -14.50 -11.27
C GLN A 141 -5.05 -13.82 -12.16
N TYR A 142 -5.30 -12.53 -11.93
CA TYR A 142 -6.20 -11.74 -12.77
C TYR A 142 -5.73 -11.72 -14.23
N LEU A 143 -4.45 -11.46 -14.49
CA LEU A 143 -3.89 -11.48 -15.86
C LEU A 143 -4.06 -12.85 -16.53
N LEU A 144 -3.78 -13.94 -15.81
CA LEU A 144 -3.96 -15.30 -16.32
C LEU A 144 -5.44 -15.61 -16.60
N SER A 145 -6.35 -15.17 -15.75
CA SER A 145 -7.81 -15.34 -15.94
C SER A 145 -8.30 -14.68 -17.24
N GLN A 146 -7.61 -13.63 -17.69
CA GLN A 146 -7.92 -12.86 -18.89
C GLN A 146 -7.18 -13.39 -20.13
N ASN A 147 -6.67 -14.62 -20.05
CA ASN A 147 -5.90 -15.31 -21.09
C ASN A 147 -4.65 -14.54 -21.52
N TYR A 148 -4.05 -13.75 -20.61
CA TYR A 148 -2.76 -13.13 -20.87
C TYR A 148 -1.65 -14.18 -20.78
N SER A 149 -0.71 -14.16 -21.72
CA SER A 149 0.38 -15.15 -21.72
C SER A 149 1.29 -14.93 -20.52
N ALA A 150 1.53 -15.99 -19.73
CA ALA A 150 2.45 -15.96 -18.59
C ALA A 150 3.86 -15.47 -18.98
N THR A 151 4.30 -15.77 -20.21
CA THR A 151 5.60 -15.34 -20.75
C THR A 151 5.68 -13.86 -21.09
N SER A 152 4.54 -13.19 -21.24
CA SER A 152 4.44 -11.77 -21.61
C SER A 152 4.29 -10.86 -20.40
N ILE A 153 4.15 -11.42 -19.20
CA ILE A 153 4.01 -10.68 -17.95
C ILE A 153 5.37 -10.07 -17.59
N THR A 154 5.42 -8.74 -17.53
CA THR A 154 6.62 -8.00 -17.14
C THR A 154 6.58 -7.66 -15.64
N PRO A 155 7.73 -7.48 -14.97
CA PRO A 155 7.77 -7.08 -13.55
C PRO A 155 6.97 -5.81 -13.27
N LYS A 156 7.02 -4.83 -14.17
CA LYS A 156 6.25 -3.58 -14.04
C LYS A 156 4.73 -3.79 -14.04
N LEU A 157 4.22 -4.84 -14.68
CA LEU A 157 2.79 -5.09 -14.72
C LEU A 157 2.27 -5.62 -13.37
N LEU A 158 3.13 -6.35 -12.65
CA LEU A 158 2.83 -6.92 -11.34
C LEU A 158 2.86 -5.90 -10.19
N SER A 159 3.42 -4.70 -10.42
CA SER A 159 3.45 -3.65 -9.40
C SER A 159 2.14 -2.86 -9.29
N PHE A 160 1.17 -3.14 -10.15
CA PHE A 160 -0.17 -2.54 -10.11
C PHE A 160 -1.17 -3.47 -9.39
N HIS A 161 -2.25 -2.88 -8.86
CA HIS A 161 -3.37 -3.65 -8.32
C HIS A 161 -4.22 -4.26 -9.44
N ALA A 162 -4.82 -5.42 -9.19
CA ALA A 162 -5.74 -6.06 -10.13
C ALA A 162 -6.89 -5.14 -10.58
N SER A 163 -7.43 -4.34 -9.65
CA SER A 163 -8.47 -3.33 -9.94
C SER A 163 -8.03 -2.22 -10.90
N ASP A 164 -6.74 -1.89 -10.90
CA ASP A 164 -6.18 -0.89 -11.81
C ASP A 164 -5.93 -1.49 -13.19
N VAL A 165 -5.54 -2.76 -13.25
CA VAL A 165 -5.42 -3.52 -14.50
C VAL A 165 -6.79 -3.66 -15.18
N GLU A 166 -7.83 -4.01 -14.43
CA GLU A 166 -9.20 -4.10 -14.93
C GLU A 166 -9.68 -2.78 -15.53
N TYR A 167 -9.53 -1.69 -14.78
CA TYR A 167 -9.94 -0.38 -15.24
C TYR A 167 -9.11 0.14 -16.41
N GLY A 168 -7.80 -0.11 -16.40
CA GLY A 168 -6.91 0.21 -17.53
C GLY A 168 -7.37 -0.46 -18.83
N LEU A 169 -7.88 -1.69 -18.74
CA LEU A 169 -8.45 -2.40 -19.89
C LEU A 169 -9.76 -1.75 -20.36
N GLU A 170 -10.66 -1.38 -19.45
CA GLU A 170 -11.90 -0.67 -19.80
C GLU A 170 -11.61 0.70 -20.43
N PHE A 171 -10.64 1.42 -19.89
CA PHE A 171 -10.14 2.68 -20.43
C PHE A 171 -9.60 2.49 -21.84
N LEU A 172 -8.79 1.46 -22.10
CA LEU A 172 -8.30 1.14 -23.44
C LEU A 172 -9.43 0.83 -24.43
N LYS A 173 -10.42 0.03 -24.03
CA LYS A 173 -11.60 -0.26 -24.87
C LYS A 173 -12.34 1.02 -25.27
N THR A 174 -12.47 1.94 -24.32
CA THR A 174 -13.11 3.25 -24.54
C THR A 174 -12.28 4.14 -25.45
N MET A 175 -10.98 4.28 -25.19
CA MET A 175 -10.05 5.10 -25.97
C MET A 175 -9.87 4.60 -27.40
N MET A 176 -9.80 3.29 -27.60
CA MET A 176 -9.67 2.68 -28.93
C MET A 176 -11.00 2.57 -29.67
N MET A 177 -12.12 2.98 -29.05
CA MET A 177 -13.49 2.81 -29.56
C MET A 177 -13.77 1.38 -30.04
N ASN A 178 -13.15 0.39 -29.39
CA ASN A 178 -13.20 -0.99 -29.81
C ASN A 178 -13.51 -1.89 -28.60
N PRO A 179 -14.76 -2.36 -28.45
CA PRO A 179 -15.14 -3.21 -27.32
C PRO A 179 -14.50 -4.60 -27.39
N ASN A 180 -13.98 -5.00 -28.55
CA ASN A 180 -13.38 -6.32 -28.77
C ASN A 180 -11.88 -6.36 -28.43
N VAL A 181 -11.33 -5.29 -27.85
CA VAL A 181 -9.96 -5.30 -27.34
C VAL A 181 -9.89 -6.27 -26.16
N SER A 182 -9.26 -7.43 -26.37
CA SER A 182 -8.97 -8.43 -25.34
C SER A 182 -7.54 -8.29 -24.86
N MET A 183 -7.30 -8.54 -23.56
CA MET A 183 -5.95 -8.53 -22.99
C MET A 183 -4.98 -9.45 -23.74
N SER A 184 -5.44 -10.61 -24.19
CA SER A 184 -4.64 -11.59 -24.93
C SER A 184 -4.01 -11.05 -26.23
N THR A 185 -4.54 -9.98 -26.80
CA THR A 185 -4.05 -9.37 -28.06
C THR A 185 -3.21 -8.12 -27.84
N LEU A 186 -3.16 -7.61 -26.61
CA LEU A 186 -2.49 -6.35 -26.29
C LEU A 186 -1.00 -6.58 -26.00
N PRO A 187 -0.09 -5.82 -26.65
CA PRO A 187 1.32 -5.83 -26.25
C PRO A 187 1.46 -5.24 -24.84
N ALA A 188 2.41 -5.75 -24.06
CA ALA A 188 2.62 -5.34 -22.66
C ALA A 188 2.80 -3.83 -22.51
N ALA A 189 3.48 -3.16 -23.44
CA ALA A 189 3.65 -1.71 -23.43
C ALA A 189 2.34 -0.94 -23.57
N LEU A 190 1.41 -1.42 -24.40
CA LEU A 190 0.10 -0.78 -24.58
C LEU A 190 -0.79 -1.03 -23.36
N LEU A 191 -0.72 -2.22 -22.77
CA LEU A 191 -1.42 -2.53 -21.53
C LEU A 191 -0.94 -1.63 -20.39
N LEU A 192 0.37 -1.49 -20.21
CA LEU A 192 0.96 -0.59 -19.21
C LEU A 192 0.50 0.86 -19.42
N SER A 193 0.58 1.38 -20.66
CA SER A 193 0.10 2.73 -20.96
C SER A 193 -1.40 2.89 -20.71
N GLY A 194 -2.20 1.85 -20.96
CA GLY A 194 -3.63 1.82 -20.66
C GLY A 194 -3.94 1.88 -19.18
N ILE A 195 -3.17 1.14 -18.37
CA ILE A 195 -3.29 1.14 -16.90
C ILE A 195 -2.92 2.50 -16.34
N GLU A 196 -1.77 3.05 -16.73
CA GLU A 196 -1.36 4.39 -16.29
C GLU A 196 -2.36 5.47 -16.71
N GLY A 197 -2.87 5.40 -17.95
CA GLY A 197 -3.90 6.30 -18.44
C GLY A 197 -5.22 6.18 -17.69
N GLY A 198 -5.65 4.95 -17.38
CA GLY A 198 -6.85 4.68 -16.59
C GLY A 198 -6.73 5.18 -15.15
N ILE A 199 -5.59 4.95 -14.49
CA ILE A 199 -5.32 5.47 -13.15
C ILE A 199 -5.42 7.00 -13.14
N GLN A 200 -4.82 7.67 -14.12
CA GLN A 200 -4.89 9.13 -14.25
C GLN A 200 -6.32 9.61 -14.51
N GLU A 201 -7.06 8.94 -15.39
CA GLU A 201 -8.43 9.31 -15.72
C GLU A 201 -9.38 9.16 -14.52
N ARG A 202 -9.25 8.06 -13.77
CA ARG A 202 -9.99 7.85 -12.52
C ARG A 202 -9.70 8.95 -11.49
N ALA A 203 -8.44 9.37 -11.38
CA ALA A 203 -8.05 10.45 -10.48
C ALA A 203 -8.69 11.77 -10.85
N VAL A 204 -8.68 12.11 -12.14
CA VAL A 204 -9.32 13.32 -12.66
C VAL A 204 -10.84 13.26 -12.44
N GLN A 205 -11.46 12.12 -12.70
CA GLN A 205 -12.89 11.92 -12.47
C GLN A 205 -13.26 12.11 -10.99
N SER A 206 -12.48 11.53 -10.08
CA SER A 206 -12.65 11.70 -8.63
C SER A 206 -12.49 13.16 -8.20
N ALA A 207 -11.47 13.86 -8.72
CA ALA A 207 -11.25 15.28 -8.46
C ALA A 207 -12.40 16.15 -8.97
N LEU A 208 -12.92 15.87 -10.17
CA LEU A 208 -14.06 16.59 -10.75
C LEU A 208 -15.36 16.32 -9.97
N SER A 209 -15.60 15.07 -9.55
CA SER A 209 -16.74 14.73 -8.71
C SER A 209 -16.69 15.47 -7.38
N SER A 210 -15.52 15.45 -6.73
CA SER A 210 -15.29 16.16 -5.47
C SER A 210 -15.47 17.68 -5.62
N ALA A 211 -14.99 18.25 -6.72
CA ALA A 211 -15.18 19.67 -7.04
C ALA A 211 -16.65 20.02 -7.30
N SER A 212 -17.39 19.13 -7.99
CA SER A 212 -18.83 19.27 -8.22
C SER A 212 -19.60 19.24 -6.90
N ASP A 213 -19.30 18.28 -6.03
CA ASP A 213 -19.93 18.15 -4.71
C ASP A 213 -19.64 19.36 -3.82
N ALA A 214 -18.38 19.83 -3.82
CA ALA A 214 -18.00 21.05 -3.09
C ALA A 214 -18.74 22.29 -3.61
N THR A 215 -18.91 22.41 -4.94
CA THR A 215 -19.66 23.51 -5.56
C THR A 215 -21.15 23.44 -5.21
N SER A 216 -21.72 22.23 -5.24
CA SER A 216 -23.12 21.98 -4.84
C SER A 216 -23.35 22.35 -3.38
N GLN A 217 -22.46 21.92 -2.48
CA GLN A 217 -22.52 22.28 -1.05
C GLN A 217 -22.36 23.79 -0.83
N ALA A 218 -21.44 24.44 -1.55
CA ALA A 218 -21.26 25.90 -1.46
C ALA A 218 -22.55 26.64 -1.88
N ASN A 219 -23.18 26.22 -2.98
CA ASN A 219 -24.45 26.79 -3.43
C ASN A 219 -25.58 26.58 -2.40
N GLN A 220 -25.68 25.37 -1.81
CA GLN A 220 -26.66 25.10 -0.76
C GLN A 220 -26.44 25.97 0.48
N ARG A 221 -25.18 26.18 0.89
CA ARG A 221 -24.83 27.06 2.03
C ARG A 221 -25.19 28.52 1.73
N ILE A 222 -24.85 29.04 0.56
CA ILE A 222 -25.20 30.41 0.15
C ILE A 222 -26.71 30.63 0.18
N VAL A 223 -27.49 29.68 -0.37
CA VAL A 223 -28.96 29.76 -0.33
C VAL A 223 -29.49 29.71 1.10
N GLY A 224 -28.93 28.84 1.94
CA GLY A 224 -29.25 28.75 3.37
C GLY A 224 -28.97 30.06 4.12
N ASP A 225 -27.81 30.68 3.87
CA ASP A 225 -27.39 31.94 4.48
C ASP A 225 -28.25 33.12 4.03
N ILE A 226 -28.64 33.17 2.76
CA ILE A 226 -29.58 34.18 2.25
C ILE A 226 -30.94 34.04 2.95
N GLN A 227 -31.47 32.82 3.05
CA GLN A 227 -32.76 32.58 3.72
C GLN A 227 -32.71 32.90 5.21
N SER A 228 -31.63 32.54 5.90
CA SER A 228 -31.43 32.84 7.32
C SER A 228 -31.35 34.35 7.55
N THR A 229 -30.61 35.07 6.70
CA THR A 229 -30.48 36.54 6.74
C THR A 229 -31.83 37.22 6.48
N ILE A 230 -32.61 36.77 5.50
CA ILE A 230 -33.95 37.30 5.23
C ILE A 230 -34.88 37.07 6.43
N ARG A 231 -34.86 35.89 7.05
CA ARG A 231 -35.65 35.59 8.25
C ARG A 231 -35.24 36.46 9.44
N GLN A 232 -33.95 36.66 9.66
CA GLN A 232 -33.44 37.56 10.71
C GLN A 232 -33.88 39.01 10.46
N ARG A 233 -33.77 39.49 9.22
CA ARG A 233 -34.19 40.85 8.84
C ARG A 233 -35.70 41.06 9.05
N LYS A 234 -36.54 40.08 8.70
CA LYS A 234 -37.98 40.12 8.99
C LYS A 234 -38.28 40.18 10.50
N LYS A 235 -37.57 39.38 11.32
CA LYS A 235 -37.71 39.42 12.79
C LYS A 235 -37.32 40.77 13.40
N PHE A 236 -36.26 41.40 12.88
CA PHE A 236 -35.84 42.72 13.34
C PHE A 236 -36.82 43.83 12.95
N LEU A 237 -37.33 43.80 11.71
CA LEU A 237 -38.32 44.78 11.25
C LEU A 237 -39.68 44.61 11.97
N GLY A 238 -40.07 43.38 12.31
CA GLY A 238 -41.28 43.12 13.10
C GLY A 238 -41.19 43.50 14.59
N LYS A 239 -39.99 43.75 15.12
CA LYS A 239 -39.77 44.15 16.52
C LYS A 239 -39.63 45.66 16.74
N LYS A 240 -39.60 46.46 15.67
CA LYS A 240 -39.65 47.94 15.76
C LYS A 240 -41.10 48.43 15.63
N MET A 241 -41.94 48.12 16.60
CA MET A 241 -43.13 48.91 16.97
C MET A 241 -43.44 48.57 18.43
N PRO A 242 -42.93 49.39 19.36
CA PRO A 242 -43.81 50.28 20.11
C PRO A 242 -43.48 51.77 19.92
#